data_AF-A0A3E4Z3Q0-F1
#
_entry.id   AF-A0A3E4Z3Q0-F1
#
_cell.length_a   1.000
_cell.length_b   1.000
_cell.length_c   1.000
_cell.angle_alpha   90.00
_cell.angle_beta   90.00
_cell.angle_gamma   90.00
#
_symmetry.space_group_name_H-M   'P 1'
#
loop_
_entity.id
_entity.type
_entity.pdbx_description
1 polymer ?
#
loop_
_entity_poly.entity_id
_entity_poly.type
_entity_poly.pdbx_seq_one_letter_code
_entity_poly.pdbx_strand_id
1 'polypeptide(L)'
;MILIKNSLFLQSNKSNSQIIKMKKIFILLFVCLFINKSFAYGETGEAELNAPTKAYILSRFCTEVKYNFAFYDKLNFNWDSLCVASIPSLTTTSSDEDFLKGMQLLCNQLHDGHTYIFPMNNPKNQADWIRPFPMKTKRIGDRVFVTDVYSSNLQQSGVHPGCEIIEIFHGT
;
A
#
# COMPACT_ATOMS: atom_id res chain seq x y z
N MET A 1 28.34 89.63 -15.23
CA MET A 1 28.80 89.68 -13.82
C MET A 1 27.65 89.23 -12.93
N ILE A 2 27.87 88.29 -12.00
CA ILE A 2 27.04 88.00 -10.79
C ILE A 2 25.59 87.45 -11.00
N LEU A 3 25.40 86.15 -10.64
CA LEU A 3 24.19 85.49 -10.04
C LEU A 3 22.86 85.48 -10.86
N ILE A 4 21.80 84.65 -10.68
CA ILE A 4 21.37 83.45 -9.88
C ILE A 4 20.07 82.88 -10.57
N LYS A 5 19.48 81.66 -10.48
CA LYS A 5 19.57 80.29 -9.89
C LYS A 5 18.97 79.34 -10.99
N ASN A 6 19.17 78.02 -11.14
CA ASN A 6 19.29 76.82 -10.27
C ASN A 6 17.97 76.19 -9.75
N SER A 7 17.51 75.11 -10.40
CA SER A 7 16.37 74.21 -10.08
C SER A 7 16.39 73.00 -11.06
N LEU A 8 16.34 71.68 -10.77
CA LEU A 8 16.19 70.81 -9.58
C LEU A 8 14.75 70.59 -9.02
N PHE A 9 14.22 69.37 -8.82
CA PHE A 9 14.71 67.98 -9.03
C PHE A 9 13.56 66.96 -8.82
N LEU A 10 13.31 65.97 -9.72
CA LEU A 10 12.34 64.88 -9.48
C LEU A 10 12.69 63.56 -10.23
N GLN A 11 13.32 62.60 -9.55
CA GLN A 11 13.17 61.16 -9.85
C GLN A 11 13.43 60.34 -8.56
N SER A 12 12.71 59.23 -8.37
CA SER A 12 12.66 58.49 -7.09
C SER A 12 13.84 57.53 -6.85
N ASN A 13 14.50 57.66 -5.69
CA ASN A 13 15.50 56.71 -5.20
C ASN A 13 14.86 55.58 -4.37
N LYS A 14 14.52 54.45 -5.00
CA LYS A 14 14.04 53.26 -4.28
C LYS A 14 15.23 52.47 -3.72
N SER A 15 15.40 52.48 -2.39
CA SER A 15 16.62 52.01 -1.70
C SER A 15 17.06 50.57 -2.05
N ASN A 16 18.33 50.44 -2.45
CA ASN A 16 19.02 49.17 -2.73
C ASN A 16 18.93 48.14 -1.59
N SER A 17 18.76 48.58 -0.34
CA SER A 17 18.63 47.70 0.83
C SER A 17 17.48 46.70 0.68
N GLN A 18 16.35 47.11 0.11
CA GLN A 18 15.18 46.23 -0.08
C GLN A 18 15.43 45.20 -1.19
N ILE A 19 16.11 45.60 -2.27
CA ILE A 19 16.48 44.71 -3.39
C ILE A 19 17.41 43.59 -2.89
N ILE A 20 18.37 43.92 -2.02
CA ILE A 20 19.30 42.95 -1.42
C ILE A 20 18.56 41.97 -0.50
N LYS A 21 17.61 42.45 0.33
CA LYS A 21 16.77 41.58 1.18
C LYS A 21 15.92 40.62 0.35
N MET A 22 15.25 41.11 -0.69
CA MET A 22 14.42 40.28 -1.57
C MET A 22 15.24 39.21 -2.30
N LYS A 23 16.45 39.53 -2.80
CA LYS A 23 17.34 38.53 -3.41
C LYS A 23 17.74 37.42 -2.43
N LYS A 24 18.06 37.74 -1.17
CA LYS A 24 18.42 36.72 -0.17
C LYS A 24 17.25 35.79 0.16
N ILE A 25 16.03 36.32 0.25
CA ILE A 25 14.80 35.52 0.45
C ILE A 25 14.56 34.58 -0.74
N PHE A 26 14.73 35.07 -1.97
CA PHE A 26 14.54 34.25 -3.17
C PHE A 26 15.57 33.11 -3.27
N ILE A 27 16.83 33.36 -2.90
CA ILE A 27 17.88 32.33 -2.82
C ILE A 27 17.54 31.27 -1.77
N LEU A 28 17.04 31.68 -0.59
CA LEU A 28 16.66 30.74 0.48
C LEU A 28 15.53 29.79 0.03
N LEU A 29 14.49 30.34 -0.60
CA LEU A 29 13.38 29.57 -1.16
C LEU A 29 13.84 28.61 -2.28
N PHE A 30 14.80 29.02 -3.10
CA PHE A 30 15.34 28.15 -4.15
C PHE A 30 16.10 26.95 -3.56
N VAL A 31 16.92 27.15 -2.53
CA VAL A 31 17.68 26.07 -1.87
C VAL A 31 16.75 24.98 -1.31
N CYS A 32 15.61 25.35 -0.73
CA CYS A 32 14.63 24.40 -0.21
C CYS A 32 14.01 23.47 -1.28
N LEU A 33 14.00 23.87 -2.56
CA LEU A 33 13.36 23.11 -3.63
C LEU A 33 14.25 22.01 -4.24
N PHE A 34 15.57 22.03 -4.04
CA PHE A 34 16.51 21.05 -4.61
C PHE A 34 16.85 19.88 -3.68
N ILE A 35 16.35 19.86 -2.45
CA ILE A 35 16.58 18.76 -1.48
C ILE A 35 15.71 17.55 -1.82
N ASN A 36 14.64 17.71 -2.60
CA ASN A 36 13.75 16.64 -3.06
C ASN A 36 14.35 15.76 -4.19
N LYS A 37 15.62 15.36 -4.07
CA LYS A 37 16.02 14.05 -4.56
C LYS A 37 15.60 13.03 -3.50
N SER A 38 14.40 12.47 -3.67
CA SER A 38 13.94 11.34 -2.88
C SER A 38 15.04 10.28 -2.83
N PHE A 39 15.49 9.93 -1.63
CA PHE A 39 16.32 8.74 -1.43
C PHE A 39 15.43 7.52 -1.69
N ALA A 40 15.31 7.15 -2.97
CA ALA A 40 14.77 5.89 -3.39
C ALA A 40 15.76 4.80 -2.95
N TYR A 41 15.57 4.30 -1.73
CA TYR A 41 16.13 3.03 -1.29
C TYR A 41 15.53 1.92 -2.17
N GLY A 42 16.13 1.71 -3.34
CA GLY A 42 15.98 0.46 -4.07
C GLY A 42 16.74 -0.60 -3.29
N GLU A 43 16.05 -1.35 -2.42
CA GLU A 43 16.67 -2.44 -1.69
C GLU A 43 17.05 -3.57 -2.67
N THR A 44 18.35 -3.70 -2.93
CA THR A 44 18.92 -4.71 -3.80
C THR A 44 19.25 -5.97 -3.00
N GLY A 45 18.24 -6.76 -2.68
CA GLY A 45 18.39 -8.05 -2.02
C GLY A 45 17.09 -8.52 -1.38
N GLU A 46 16.88 -9.84 -1.31
CA GLU A 46 15.79 -10.44 -0.52
C GLU A 46 16.20 -10.49 0.95
N ALA A 47 16.08 -9.34 1.62
CA ALA A 47 16.11 -9.28 3.07
C ALA A 47 14.67 -9.41 3.59
N GLU A 48 14.44 -10.35 4.53
CA GLU A 48 13.14 -10.48 5.19
C GLU A 48 12.81 -9.20 5.97
N LEU A 49 11.53 -8.83 6.04
CA LEU A 49 11.09 -7.60 6.68
C LEU A 49 11.43 -7.64 8.18
N ASN A 50 12.35 -6.77 8.60
CA ASN A 50 12.68 -6.63 10.02
C ASN A 50 11.46 -6.11 10.83
N ALA A 51 11.46 -6.36 12.15
CA ALA A 51 10.35 -6.01 13.03
C ALA A 51 9.92 -4.51 12.95
N PRO A 52 10.83 -3.52 12.89
CA PRO A 52 10.47 -2.12 12.58
C PRO A 52 9.71 -1.94 11.26
N THR A 53 10.14 -2.56 10.15
CA THR A 53 9.44 -2.48 8.87
C THR A 53 8.06 -3.17 8.93
N LYS A 54 7.96 -4.34 9.57
CA LYS A 54 6.67 -5.02 9.83
C LYS A 54 5.73 -4.15 10.66
N ALA A 55 6.23 -3.46 11.68
CA ALA A 55 5.46 -2.53 12.51
C ALA A 55 4.97 -1.31 11.72
N TYR A 56 5.81 -0.76 10.84
CA TYR A 56 5.45 0.37 9.96
C TYR A 56 4.35 -0.02 8.96
N ILE A 57 4.46 -1.17 8.30
CA ILE A 57 3.46 -1.67 7.33
C ILE A 57 2.11 -1.89 8.03
N LEU A 58 2.12 -2.56 9.19
CA LEU A 58 0.92 -2.74 10.02
C LEU A 58 0.28 -1.41 10.42
N SER A 59 1.08 -0.49 10.96
CA SER A 59 0.61 0.85 11.38
C SER A 59 0.01 1.63 10.21
N ARG A 60 0.60 1.53 9.02
CA ARG A 60 0.07 2.16 7.80
C ARG A 60 -1.25 1.53 7.39
N PHE A 61 -1.35 0.21 7.29
CA PHE A 61 -2.61 -0.48 6.95
C PHE A 61 -3.75 -0.12 7.93
N CYS A 62 -3.46 -0.17 9.23
CA CYS A 62 -4.41 0.23 10.27
C CYS A 62 -4.88 1.70 10.12
N THR A 63 -3.99 2.59 9.69
CA THR A 63 -4.30 4.00 9.39
C THR A 63 -5.14 4.14 8.11
N GLU A 64 -4.82 3.41 7.04
CA GLU A 64 -5.60 3.41 5.80
C GLU A 64 -7.04 2.95 6.05
N VAL A 65 -7.22 1.83 6.75
CA VAL A 65 -8.56 1.33 7.11
C VAL A 65 -9.33 2.37 7.92
N LYS A 66 -8.69 3.00 8.91
CA LYS A 66 -9.32 3.99 9.79
C LYS A 66 -9.89 5.22 9.07
N TYR A 67 -9.26 5.66 7.98
CA TYR A 67 -9.65 6.88 7.27
C TYR A 67 -10.31 6.64 5.91
N ASN A 68 -10.11 5.47 5.29
CA ASN A 68 -10.54 5.18 3.92
C ASN A 68 -11.48 3.96 3.79
N PHE A 69 -11.73 3.16 4.84
CA PHE A 69 -12.69 2.05 4.77
C PHE A 69 -14.14 2.56 4.78
N ALA A 70 -14.87 2.28 3.70
CA ALA A 70 -16.20 2.85 3.43
C ALA A 70 -17.31 2.44 4.43
N PHE A 71 -17.06 1.47 5.31
CA PHE A 71 -17.99 0.97 6.33
C PHE A 71 -17.40 1.00 7.75
N TYR A 72 -16.42 1.86 8.01
CA TYR A 72 -15.77 1.98 9.32
C TYR A 72 -16.77 2.35 10.45
N ASP A 73 -17.83 3.08 10.11
CA ASP A 73 -18.97 3.42 10.97
C ASP A 73 -19.81 2.21 11.43
N LYS A 74 -19.67 1.07 10.75
CA LYS A 74 -20.46 -0.16 10.99
C LYS A 74 -19.68 -1.23 11.77
N LEU A 75 -18.42 -0.97 12.12
CA LEU A 75 -17.62 -1.90 12.91
C LEU A 75 -18.21 -1.99 14.34
N ASN A 76 -18.54 -3.21 14.77
CA ASN A 76 -19.07 -3.49 16.11
C ASN A 76 -17.96 -3.75 17.15
N PHE A 77 -16.70 -3.44 16.81
CA PHE A 77 -15.51 -3.60 17.64
C PHE A 77 -14.55 -2.41 17.47
N ASN A 78 -13.61 -2.24 18.40
CA ASN A 78 -12.62 -1.16 18.33
C ASN A 78 -11.42 -1.55 17.43
N TRP A 79 -11.37 -0.98 16.23
CA TRP A 79 -10.29 -1.20 15.26
C TRP A 79 -8.90 -0.79 15.78
N ASP A 80 -8.76 0.35 16.45
CA ASP A 80 -7.47 0.79 17.01
C ASP A 80 -6.94 -0.21 18.04
N SER A 81 -7.82 -0.74 18.91
CA SER A 81 -7.46 -1.74 19.91
C SER A 81 -7.05 -3.07 19.29
N LEU A 82 -7.76 -3.54 18.25
CA LEU A 82 -7.40 -4.73 17.48
C LEU A 82 -6.02 -4.57 16.82
N CYS A 83 -5.78 -3.42 16.19
CA CYS A 83 -4.50 -3.09 15.57
C CYS A 83 -3.35 -3.08 16.58
N VAL A 84 -3.51 -2.42 17.75
CA VAL A 84 -2.48 -2.43 18.81
C VAL A 84 -2.24 -3.84 19.34
N ALA A 85 -3.29 -4.65 19.55
CA ALA A 85 -3.17 -6.04 19.99
C ALA A 85 -2.48 -6.95 18.96
N SER A 86 -2.49 -6.57 17.67
CA SER A 86 -1.84 -7.32 16.58
C SER A 86 -0.35 -7.00 16.41
N ILE A 87 0.16 -5.92 17.02
CA ILE A 87 1.57 -5.52 16.88
C ILE A 87 2.53 -6.65 17.32
N PRO A 88 2.40 -7.26 18.52
CA PRO A 88 3.39 -8.22 18.99
C PRO A 88 3.48 -9.45 18.08
N SER A 89 2.34 -10.09 17.78
CA SER A 89 2.29 -11.31 16.98
C SER A 89 2.78 -11.12 15.54
N LEU A 90 2.47 -9.98 14.91
CA LEU A 90 2.87 -9.71 13.53
C LEU A 90 4.34 -9.31 13.42
N THR A 91 4.86 -8.52 14.37
CA THR A 91 6.25 -8.04 14.34
C THR A 91 7.29 -9.10 14.68
N THR A 92 6.91 -10.16 15.41
CA THR A 92 7.80 -11.30 15.73
C THR A 92 7.62 -12.50 14.79
N THR A 93 6.99 -12.33 13.63
CA THR A 93 6.85 -13.41 12.63
C THR A 93 8.20 -13.81 12.03
N SER A 94 8.46 -15.13 11.97
CA SER A 94 9.74 -15.68 11.51
C SER A 94 10.03 -15.51 10.03
N SER A 95 9.01 -15.28 9.21
CA SER A 95 9.13 -15.08 7.75
C SER A 95 8.23 -13.93 7.27
N ASP A 96 8.39 -13.51 6.02
CA ASP A 96 7.47 -12.55 5.39
C ASP A 96 6.16 -13.17 4.93
N GLU A 97 6.14 -14.49 4.67
CA GLU A 97 4.91 -15.21 4.35
C GLU A 97 3.99 -15.26 5.57
N ASP A 98 4.54 -15.51 6.77
CA ASP A 98 3.77 -15.52 8.03
C ASP A 98 3.31 -14.12 8.42
N PHE A 99 4.12 -13.08 8.16
CA PHE A 99 3.69 -11.69 8.30
C PHE A 99 2.51 -11.39 7.38
N LEU A 100 2.59 -11.78 6.11
CA LEU A 100 1.53 -11.54 5.12
C LEU A 100 0.24 -12.29 5.48
N LYS A 101 0.33 -13.57 5.87
CA LYS A 101 -0.82 -14.36 6.38
C LYS A 101 -1.46 -13.68 7.59
N GLY A 102 -0.66 -13.22 8.55
CA GLY A 102 -1.15 -12.51 9.73
C GLY A 102 -1.84 -11.18 9.37
N MET A 103 -1.27 -10.41 8.45
CA MET A 103 -1.88 -9.18 7.90
C MET A 103 -3.22 -9.48 7.19
N GLN A 104 -3.31 -10.58 6.44
CA GLN A 104 -4.57 -11.04 5.82
C GLN A 104 -5.61 -11.43 6.88
N LEU A 105 -5.23 -12.15 7.94
CA LEU A 105 -6.13 -12.50 9.05
C LEU A 105 -6.67 -11.26 9.80
N LEU A 106 -5.85 -10.20 9.94
CA LEU A 106 -6.28 -8.90 10.45
C LEU A 106 -7.25 -8.20 9.49
N CYS A 107 -6.94 -8.18 8.18
CA CYS A 107 -7.81 -7.61 7.15
C CYS A 107 -9.20 -8.29 7.13
N ASN A 108 -9.24 -9.61 7.31
CA ASN A 108 -10.48 -10.40 7.33
C ASN A 108 -11.45 -10.01 8.46
N GLN A 109 -10.99 -9.33 9.53
CA GLN A 109 -11.86 -8.83 10.61
C GLN A 109 -12.79 -7.69 10.15
N LEU A 110 -12.54 -7.10 8.98
CA LEU A 110 -13.45 -6.12 8.36
C LEU A 110 -14.68 -6.75 7.71
N HIS A 111 -14.66 -8.08 7.49
CA HIS A 111 -15.75 -8.86 6.89
C HIS A 111 -16.27 -8.32 5.53
N ASP A 112 -15.43 -7.60 4.78
CA ASP A 112 -15.72 -7.09 3.43
C ASP A 112 -14.96 -7.89 2.35
N GLY A 113 -15.63 -8.16 1.23
CA GLY A 113 -15.07 -8.89 0.08
C GLY A 113 -14.25 -8.03 -0.89
N HIS A 114 -14.21 -6.71 -0.71
CA HIS A 114 -13.50 -5.77 -1.59
C HIS A 114 -12.22 -5.18 -0.97
N THR A 115 -11.98 -5.46 0.31
CA THR A 115 -10.80 -5.04 1.07
C THR A 115 -9.90 -6.25 1.32
N TYR A 116 -8.78 -6.34 0.61
CA TYR A 116 -7.91 -7.52 0.61
C TYR A 116 -6.42 -7.14 0.53
N ILE A 117 -5.59 -7.90 1.27
CA ILE A 117 -4.12 -7.82 1.21
C ILE A 117 -3.61 -8.96 0.35
N PHE A 118 -2.83 -8.64 -0.68
CA PHE A 118 -2.32 -9.60 -1.65
C PHE A 118 -0.78 -9.60 -1.68
N PRO A 119 -0.12 -10.77 -1.85
CA PRO A 119 1.29 -10.79 -2.21
C PRO A 119 1.49 -10.13 -3.58
N MET A 120 2.67 -9.57 -3.82
CA MET A 120 3.05 -9.14 -5.16
C MET A 120 3.22 -10.39 -6.03
N ASN A 121 2.23 -10.71 -6.87
CA ASN A 121 2.20 -11.90 -7.72
C ASN A 121 3.17 -11.76 -8.92
N ASN A 122 4.47 -11.71 -8.62
CA ASN A 122 5.58 -11.74 -9.56
C ASN A 122 6.69 -12.68 -9.03
N PRO A 123 6.39 -13.97 -8.76
CA PRO A 123 7.40 -14.90 -8.26
C PRO A 123 8.42 -15.24 -9.35
N LYS A 124 9.65 -15.49 -8.92
CA LYS A 124 10.83 -15.68 -9.80
C LYS A 124 10.68 -16.84 -10.79
N ASN A 125 10.04 -17.94 -10.39
CA ASN A 125 9.85 -19.11 -11.24
C ASN A 125 8.43 -19.16 -11.80
N GLN A 126 8.28 -19.49 -13.08
CA GLN A 126 6.96 -19.66 -13.72
C GLN A 126 6.16 -20.87 -13.17
N ALA A 127 6.80 -21.75 -12.39
CA ALA A 127 6.12 -22.80 -11.65
C ALA A 127 5.17 -22.21 -10.59
N ASP A 128 5.64 -21.18 -9.88
CA ASP A 128 5.03 -20.60 -8.68
C ASP A 128 3.94 -19.55 -9.00
N TRP A 129 3.76 -19.21 -10.28
CA TRP A 129 2.75 -18.25 -10.73
C TRP A 129 1.34 -18.76 -10.39
N ILE A 130 0.52 -17.91 -9.77
CA ILE A 130 -0.89 -18.21 -9.49
C ILE A 130 -1.60 -18.49 -10.83
N ARG A 131 -1.88 -19.76 -11.09
CA ARG A 131 -2.58 -20.21 -12.31
C ARG A 131 -4.09 -20.00 -12.15
N PRO A 132 -4.83 -19.64 -13.21
CA PRO A 132 -6.28 -19.59 -13.14
C PRO A 132 -6.82 -20.97 -12.73
N PHE A 133 -7.77 -20.99 -11.80
CA PHE A 133 -8.35 -22.23 -11.29
C PHE A 133 -8.92 -23.05 -12.46
N PRO A 134 -8.56 -24.34 -12.64
CA PRO A 134 -8.78 -25.10 -13.87
C PRO A 134 -10.24 -25.51 -14.14
N MET A 135 -11.18 -24.95 -13.36
CA MET A 135 -12.62 -25.17 -13.41
C MET A 135 -13.33 -23.97 -12.76
N LYS A 136 -14.65 -23.83 -12.96
CA LYS A 136 -15.50 -22.96 -12.14
C LYS A 136 -16.33 -23.80 -11.18
N THR A 137 -16.65 -23.21 -10.04
CA THR A 137 -17.52 -23.80 -9.02
C THR A 137 -18.62 -22.82 -8.61
N LYS A 138 -19.72 -23.35 -8.07
CA LYS A 138 -20.83 -22.58 -7.52
C LYS A 138 -21.35 -23.26 -6.25
N ARG A 139 -21.50 -22.48 -5.18
CA ARG A 139 -22.21 -22.93 -3.98
C ARG A 139 -23.73 -22.90 -4.22
N ILE A 140 -24.42 -23.99 -3.88
CA ILE A 140 -25.87 -24.14 -4.00
C ILE A 140 -26.38 -24.78 -2.70
N GLY A 141 -27.07 -24.01 -1.87
CA GLY A 141 -27.24 -24.37 -0.46
C GLY A 141 -25.86 -24.51 0.20
N ASP A 142 -25.66 -25.53 1.02
CA ASP A 142 -24.39 -25.77 1.71
C ASP A 142 -23.45 -26.74 0.96
N ARG A 143 -23.72 -26.98 -0.33
CA ARG A 143 -22.98 -27.87 -1.23
C ARG A 143 -22.26 -27.07 -2.32
N VAL A 144 -21.12 -27.55 -2.80
CA VAL A 144 -20.32 -26.88 -3.85
C VAL A 144 -20.24 -27.76 -5.09
N PHE A 145 -20.67 -27.23 -6.24
CA PHE A 145 -20.71 -27.96 -7.50
C PHE A 145 -19.78 -27.33 -8.54
N VAL A 146 -19.18 -28.17 -9.38
CA VAL A 146 -18.45 -27.78 -10.59
C VAL A 146 -19.45 -27.31 -11.66
N THR A 147 -19.20 -26.16 -12.29
CA THR A 147 -20.05 -25.63 -13.38
C THR A 147 -19.38 -25.69 -14.75
N ASP A 148 -18.06 -25.56 -14.79
CA ASP A 148 -17.24 -25.54 -16.01
C ASP A 148 -15.90 -26.22 -15.71
N VAL A 149 -15.29 -26.94 -16.66
CA VAL A 149 -13.95 -27.54 -16.49
C VAL A 149 -13.09 -27.20 -17.69
N TYR A 150 -11.99 -26.48 -17.47
CA TYR A 150 -11.10 -25.97 -18.51
C TYR A 150 -9.85 -26.83 -18.73
N SER A 151 -9.48 -27.65 -17.75
CA SER A 151 -8.37 -28.60 -17.86
C SER A 151 -8.82 -29.92 -18.47
N SER A 152 -8.29 -30.27 -19.65
CA SER A 152 -8.48 -31.58 -20.28
C SER A 152 -8.05 -32.73 -19.38
N ASN A 153 -7.02 -32.53 -18.54
CA ASN A 153 -6.56 -33.55 -17.59
C ASN A 153 -7.61 -33.81 -16.50
N LEU A 154 -8.28 -32.76 -16.00
CA LEU A 154 -9.38 -32.94 -15.03
C LEU A 154 -10.58 -33.65 -15.66
N GLN A 155 -10.92 -33.32 -16.91
CA GLN A 155 -11.97 -34.02 -17.66
C GLN A 155 -11.62 -35.51 -17.87
N GLN A 156 -10.36 -35.83 -18.19
CA GLN A 156 -9.89 -37.22 -18.30
C GLN A 156 -9.86 -37.95 -16.95
N SER A 157 -9.68 -37.24 -15.84
CA SER A 157 -9.83 -37.74 -14.47
C SER A 157 -11.29 -37.82 -13.99
N GLY A 158 -12.28 -37.60 -14.86
CA GLY A 158 -13.72 -37.73 -14.54
C GLY A 158 -14.36 -36.50 -13.88
N VAL A 159 -13.67 -35.36 -13.82
CA VAL A 159 -14.25 -34.11 -13.30
C VAL A 159 -15.05 -33.40 -14.38
N HIS A 160 -16.35 -33.24 -14.15
CA HIS A 160 -17.30 -32.68 -15.12
C HIS A 160 -18.26 -31.68 -14.46
N PRO A 161 -18.94 -30.81 -15.23
CA PRO A 161 -20.05 -30.01 -14.72
C PRO A 161 -21.11 -30.88 -14.03
N GLY A 162 -21.57 -30.45 -12.85
CA GLY A 162 -22.49 -31.21 -12.00
C GLY A 162 -21.80 -32.10 -10.94
N CYS A 163 -20.49 -32.34 -11.02
CA CYS A 163 -19.75 -32.98 -9.93
C CYS A 163 -19.80 -32.11 -8.66
N GLU A 164 -19.99 -32.75 -7.51
CA GLU A 164 -19.88 -32.13 -6.19
C GLU A 164 -18.43 -32.19 -5.68
N ILE A 165 -17.96 -31.12 -5.05
CA ILE A 165 -16.72 -31.10 -4.28
C ILE A 165 -17.08 -31.45 -2.83
N ILE A 166 -16.83 -32.69 -2.46
CA ILE A 166 -17.08 -33.22 -1.11
C ILE A 166 -15.99 -32.85 -0.10
N GLU A 167 -14.73 -32.74 -0.56
CA GLU A 167 -13.55 -32.52 0.28
C GLU A 167 -12.40 -31.92 -0.56
N ILE A 168 -11.47 -31.22 0.09
CA ILE A 168 -10.22 -30.74 -0.51
C ILE A 168 -9.09 -31.09 0.46
N PHE A 169 -8.26 -32.07 0.09
CA PHE A 169 -7.07 -32.43 0.86
C PHE A 169 -5.92 -31.47 0.55
N HIS A 170 -5.21 -31.02 1.61
CA HIS A 170 -3.87 -30.47 1.50
C HIS A 170 -2.88 -31.56 1.88
N GLY A 171 -1.95 -31.91 0.99
CA GLY A 171 -0.90 -32.88 1.28
C GLY A 171 0.15 -32.26 2.22
N THR A 172 0.45 -32.95 3.32
CA THR A 172 1.55 -32.65 4.25
C THR A 172 2.82 -33.39 3.85
#